data_AF-A0A7I0ELX8-F1
#
_entry.id   AF-A0A7I0ELX8-F1
#
_cell.length_a   1.000
_cell.length_b   1.000
_cell.length_c   1.000
_cell.angle_alpha   90.00
_cell.angle_beta   90.00
_cell.angle_gamma   90.00
#
_symmetry.space_group_name_H-M   'P 1'
#
loop_
_entity.id
_entity.type
_entity.pdbx_description
1 polymer ?
#
loop_
_entity_poly.entity_id
_entity_poly.type
_entity_poly.pdbx_seq_one_letter_code
_entity_poly.pdbx_strand_id
1 'polypeptide(L)'
;MRIVIAGGHGKIARQLARKLAQDGHEVVGLIRSDEQRADLVADGAVPVVISLEQSSAADVAQLLAGADVAVFAAGAGAGGSEERRQAVDFGGSVLLADAAEAAGVPRFIQISSTGTEKVRNGQTPADVPADFLGYLQAKLAAEDDLVARSLNWTIVRPGGLLDEPGTGMVRLSPAGPGLPEAQASVPRADVAAVLAELITSGAAPRRVLHLVTGDDSVTTAVAAFA
;
A
#
# COMPACT_ATOMS: atom_id res chain seq x y z
N MET A 1 2.36 17.09 -6.81
CA MET A 1 1.18 16.22 -6.97
C MET A 1 0.36 16.28 -5.70
N ARG A 2 -0.92 15.95 -5.79
CA ARG A 2 -1.80 15.66 -4.65
C ARG A 2 -1.94 14.15 -4.46
N ILE A 3 -1.44 13.63 -3.34
CA ILE A 3 -1.44 12.20 -3.01
C ILE A 3 -2.36 11.97 -1.80
N VAL A 4 -3.30 11.05 -1.92
CA VAL A 4 -4.19 10.66 -0.82
C VAL A 4 -3.84 9.25 -0.34
N ILE A 5 -3.52 9.10 0.93
CA ILE A 5 -3.06 7.84 1.55
C ILE A 5 -4.12 7.34 2.52
N ALA A 6 -4.80 6.24 2.18
CA ALA A 6 -5.65 5.50 3.09
C ALA A 6 -4.79 4.74 4.12
N GLY A 7 -5.10 4.91 5.41
CA GLY A 7 -4.25 4.38 6.48
C GLY A 7 -3.03 5.27 6.76
N GLY A 8 -3.21 6.59 6.68
CA GLY A 8 -2.14 7.59 6.75
C GLY A 8 -1.26 7.55 8.00
N HIS A 9 -1.76 6.99 9.12
CA HIS A 9 -0.99 6.83 10.36
C HIS A 9 -0.17 5.52 10.43
N GLY A 10 -0.29 4.64 9.42
CA GLY A 10 0.50 3.41 9.34
C GLY A 10 2.00 3.68 9.26
N LYS A 11 2.83 2.77 9.79
CA LYS A 11 4.30 2.95 9.87
C LYS A 11 4.96 3.23 8.52
N ILE A 12 4.51 2.61 7.44
CA ILE A 12 5.00 2.89 6.07
C ILE A 12 4.42 4.22 5.57
N ALA A 13 3.11 4.43 5.75
CA ALA A 13 2.40 5.63 5.30
C ALA A 13 2.99 6.92 5.88
N ARG A 14 3.34 6.95 7.17
CA ARG A 14 4.00 8.10 7.82
C ARG A 14 5.37 8.43 7.22
N GLN A 15 6.15 7.40 6.87
CA GLN A 15 7.46 7.58 6.24
C GLN A 15 7.32 8.06 4.80
N LEU A 16 6.35 7.51 4.07
CA LEU A 16 5.99 7.94 2.72
C LEU A 16 5.52 9.40 2.72
N ALA A 17 4.66 9.77 3.66
CA ALA A 17 4.12 11.12 3.82
C ALA A 17 5.24 12.14 4.05
N ARG A 18 6.15 11.87 4.99
CA ARG A 18 7.33 12.71 5.24
C ARG A 18 8.15 12.94 3.97
N LYS A 19 8.44 11.86 3.25
CA LYS A 19 9.26 11.93 2.04
C LYS A 19 8.58 12.76 0.94
N LEU A 20 7.32 12.46 0.63
CA LEU A 20 6.58 13.18 -0.42
C LEU A 20 6.35 14.65 -0.06
N ALA A 21 6.08 14.96 1.21
CA ALA A 21 5.91 16.34 1.68
C ALA A 21 7.22 17.15 1.58
N GLN A 22 8.36 16.54 1.93
CA GLN A 22 9.69 17.14 1.75
C GLN A 22 10.01 17.40 0.27
N ASP A 23 9.54 16.51 -0.62
CA ASP A 23 9.66 16.65 -2.08
C ASP A 23 8.63 17.66 -2.67
N GLY A 24 7.89 18.40 -1.82
CA GLY A 24 6.99 19.49 -2.20
C GLY A 24 5.61 19.05 -2.69
N HIS A 25 5.21 17.81 -2.42
CA HIS A 25 3.88 17.31 -2.76
C HIS A 25 2.85 17.59 -1.67
N GLU A 26 1.59 17.75 -2.07
CA GLU A 26 0.46 17.79 -1.13
C GLU A 26 0.11 16.36 -0.75
N VAL A 27 0.33 16.00 0.51
CA VAL A 27 -0.01 14.66 1.04
C VAL A 27 -1.21 14.78 1.96
N VAL A 28 -2.27 14.04 1.65
CA VAL A 28 -3.46 13.91 2.50
C VAL A 28 -3.48 12.51 3.10
N GLY A 29 -3.46 12.41 4.43
CA GLY A 29 -3.54 11.12 5.12
C GLY A 29 -4.92 10.87 5.70
N LEU A 30 -5.59 9.81 5.26
CA LEU A 30 -6.87 9.37 5.82
C LEU A 30 -6.60 8.54 7.08
N ILE A 31 -7.15 8.98 8.21
CA ILE A 31 -6.92 8.43 9.54
C ILE A 31 -8.24 8.13 10.24
N ARG A 32 -8.24 7.18 11.18
CA ARG A 32 -9.49 6.72 11.83
C ARG A 32 -9.87 7.51 13.08
N SER A 33 -8.92 8.20 13.71
CA SER A 33 -9.15 8.94 14.95
C SER A 33 -8.40 10.27 14.97
N ASP A 34 -8.96 11.24 15.71
CA ASP A 34 -8.41 12.58 15.85
C ASP A 34 -7.03 12.61 16.52
N GLU A 35 -6.78 11.65 17.42
CA GLU A 35 -5.50 11.46 18.12
C GLU A 35 -4.31 11.27 17.16
N GLN A 36 -4.56 10.78 15.95
CA GLN A 36 -3.53 10.56 14.93
C GLN A 36 -3.15 11.83 14.16
N ARG A 37 -3.90 12.94 14.32
CA ARG A 37 -3.69 14.17 13.53
C ARG A 37 -2.32 14.80 13.74
N ALA A 38 -1.90 14.94 14.99
CA ALA A 38 -0.66 15.65 15.33
C ALA A 38 0.56 15.00 14.67
N ASP A 39 0.58 13.67 14.63
CA ASP A 39 1.62 12.89 13.97
C ASP A 39 1.71 13.15 12.46
N LEU A 40 0.56 13.23 11.77
CA LEU A 40 0.53 13.50 10.32
C LEU A 40 0.97 14.93 10.01
N VAL A 41 0.56 15.91 10.83
CA VAL A 41 1.00 17.30 10.68
C VAL A 41 2.51 17.40 10.88
N ALA A 42 3.06 16.72 11.89
CA ALA A 42 4.51 16.65 12.10
C ALA A 42 5.25 15.97 10.94
N ASP A 43 4.59 15.04 10.25
CA ASP A 43 5.08 14.40 9.03
C ASP A 43 4.91 15.26 7.78
N GLY A 44 4.32 16.46 7.87
CA GLY A 44 4.08 17.35 6.72
C GLY A 44 2.85 17.03 5.89
N ALA A 45 1.97 16.14 6.37
CA ALA A 45 0.73 15.77 5.70
C ALA A 45 -0.50 16.49 6.29
N VAL A 46 -1.54 16.64 5.47
CA VAL A 46 -2.86 17.12 5.88
C VAL A 46 -3.67 15.92 6.40
N PRO A 47 -4.03 15.87 7.69
CA PRO A 47 -4.82 14.78 8.22
C PRO A 47 -6.32 14.95 7.95
N VAL A 48 -6.97 13.89 7.49
CA VAL A 48 -8.43 13.82 7.34
C VAL A 48 -8.95 12.62 8.12
N VAL A 49 -9.82 12.87 9.09
CA VAL A 49 -10.44 11.81 9.89
C VAL A 49 -11.63 11.23 9.12
N ILE A 50 -11.54 9.95 8.77
CA ILE A 50 -12.58 9.18 8.09
C ILE A 50 -12.45 7.69 8.44
N SER A 51 -13.58 7.01 8.62
CA SER A 51 -13.63 5.58 8.89
C SER A 51 -13.90 4.82 7.60
N LEU A 52 -12.90 4.11 7.07
CA LEU A 52 -13.07 3.26 5.89
C LEU A 52 -14.05 2.09 6.13
N GLU A 53 -14.33 1.77 7.39
CA GLU A 53 -15.29 0.71 7.77
C GLU A 53 -16.75 1.22 7.75
N GLN A 54 -16.97 2.54 7.78
CA GLN A 54 -18.29 3.16 7.97
C GLN A 54 -18.67 4.17 6.88
N SER A 55 -17.72 4.53 6.02
CA SER A 55 -17.93 5.51 4.95
C SER A 55 -18.35 4.83 3.65
N SER A 56 -19.12 5.56 2.84
CA SER A 56 -19.46 5.14 1.47
C SER A 56 -18.35 5.52 0.49
N ALA A 57 -18.34 4.90 -0.70
CA ALA A 57 -17.42 5.27 -1.77
C ALA A 57 -17.60 6.74 -2.19
N ALA A 58 -18.82 7.27 -2.10
CA ALA A 58 -19.11 8.67 -2.39
C ALA A 58 -18.45 9.63 -1.39
N ASP A 59 -18.45 9.28 -0.10
CA ASP A 59 -17.78 10.09 0.95
C ASP A 59 -16.27 10.13 0.70
N VAL A 60 -15.67 8.99 0.40
CA VAL A 60 -14.23 8.89 0.12
C VAL A 60 -13.87 9.57 -1.20
N ALA A 61 -14.72 9.47 -2.23
CA ALA A 61 -14.48 10.10 -3.54
C ALA A 61 -14.37 11.63 -3.44
N GLN A 62 -15.13 12.26 -2.54
CA GLN A 62 -15.00 13.71 -2.29
C GLN A 62 -13.61 14.08 -1.79
N LEU A 63 -12.98 13.22 -0.98
CA LEU A 63 -11.62 13.43 -0.48
C LEU A 63 -10.56 13.19 -1.56
N LEU A 64 -10.88 12.37 -2.56
CA LEU A 64 -10.03 12.07 -3.71
C LEU A 64 -10.15 13.10 -4.84
N ALA A 65 -11.06 14.08 -4.75
CA ALA A 65 -11.22 15.11 -5.77
C ALA A 65 -9.87 15.83 -6.05
N GLY A 66 -9.45 15.83 -7.31
CA GLY A 66 -8.18 16.43 -7.74
C GLY A 66 -6.92 15.70 -7.26
N ALA A 67 -7.03 14.48 -6.71
CA ALA A 67 -5.86 13.65 -6.40
C ALA A 67 -5.22 13.11 -7.69
N ASP A 68 -3.89 13.19 -7.76
CA ASP A 68 -3.09 12.54 -8.81
C ASP A 68 -2.89 11.06 -8.49
N VAL A 69 -2.76 10.70 -7.20
CA VAL A 69 -2.52 9.33 -6.76
C VAL A 69 -3.32 8.98 -5.51
N ALA A 70 -3.98 7.82 -5.53
CA ALA A 70 -4.53 7.18 -4.34
C ALA A 70 -3.63 6.03 -3.89
N VAL A 71 -3.30 5.97 -2.59
CA VAL A 71 -2.44 4.93 -2.01
C VAL A 71 -3.22 4.18 -0.93
N PHE A 72 -3.39 2.87 -1.10
CA PHE A 72 -3.93 1.99 -0.08
C PHE A 72 -2.79 1.43 0.80
N ALA A 73 -2.63 2.01 1.98
CA ALA A 73 -1.66 1.59 3.00
C ALA A 73 -2.33 1.16 4.32
N ALA A 74 -3.66 1.01 4.33
CA ALA A 74 -4.42 0.59 5.49
C ALA A 74 -4.34 -0.93 5.69
N GLY A 75 -4.60 -1.35 6.93
CA GLY A 75 -4.75 -2.73 7.34
C GLY A 75 -5.23 -2.80 8.78
N ALA A 76 -5.79 -3.93 9.18
CA ALA A 76 -6.35 -4.15 10.51
C ALA A 76 -5.30 -4.06 11.64
N GLY A 77 -4.01 -4.19 11.30
CA GLY A 77 -2.90 -4.22 12.22
C GLY A 77 -2.65 -5.61 12.82
N ALA A 78 -1.52 -5.77 13.50
CA ALA A 78 -1.20 -7.02 14.21
C ALA A 78 -2.26 -7.30 15.29
N GLY A 79 -2.75 -8.54 15.34
CA GLY A 79 -3.80 -8.94 16.30
C GLY A 79 -5.22 -8.46 15.95
N GLY A 80 -5.45 -7.91 14.75
CA GLY A 80 -6.81 -7.64 14.26
C GLY A 80 -7.63 -8.93 14.11
N SER A 81 -8.93 -8.87 14.42
CA SER A 81 -9.83 -10.00 14.22
C SER A 81 -10.00 -10.31 12.72
N GLU A 82 -10.52 -11.49 12.41
CA GLU A 82 -10.76 -11.88 11.02
C GLU A 82 -11.78 -10.95 10.35
N GLU A 83 -12.83 -10.58 11.07
CA GLU A 83 -13.83 -9.61 10.62
C GLU A 83 -13.18 -8.26 10.33
N ARG A 84 -12.21 -7.85 11.15
CA ARG A 84 -11.50 -6.58 10.93
C ARG A 84 -10.56 -6.65 9.73
N ARG A 85 -9.88 -7.77 9.48
CA ARG A 85 -9.07 -7.96 8.27
C ARG A 85 -9.95 -7.91 7.03
N GLN A 86 -11.10 -8.58 7.07
CA GLN A 86 -12.05 -8.53 5.97
C GLN A 86 -12.59 -7.11 5.74
N ALA A 87 -12.95 -6.39 6.80
CA ALA A 87 -13.48 -5.03 6.69
C ALA A 87 -12.43 -4.02 6.23
N VAL A 88 -11.20 -4.09 6.74
CA VAL A 88 -10.16 -3.08 6.49
C VAL A 88 -9.25 -3.48 5.34
N ASP A 89 -8.60 -4.64 5.39
CA ASP A 89 -7.59 -5.04 4.39
C ASP A 89 -8.22 -5.32 3.02
N PHE A 90 -9.39 -5.96 2.99
CA PHE A 90 -10.16 -6.15 1.76
C PHE A 90 -11.17 -5.03 1.52
N GLY A 91 -12.16 -4.86 2.41
CA GLY A 91 -13.25 -3.91 2.23
C GLY A 91 -12.79 -2.46 2.06
N GLY A 92 -11.79 -2.04 2.85
CA GLY A 92 -11.20 -0.71 2.72
C GLY A 92 -10.42 -0.49 1.41
N SER A 93 -9.83 -1.54 0.85
CA SER A 93 -9.15 -1.49 -0.45
C SER A 93 -10.18 -1.30 -1.57
N VAL A 94 -11.21 -2.14 -1.59
CA VAL A 94 -12.34 -2.06 -2.53
C VAL A 94 -12.99 -0.67 -2.46
N LEU A 95 -13.27 -0.19 -1.24
CA LEU A 95 -13.86 1.14 -1.01
C LEU A 95 -12.99 2.26 -1.62
N LEU A 96 -11.67 2.24 -1.39
CA LEU A 96 -10.78 3.25 -1.93
C LEU A 96 -10.70 3.15 -3.46
N ALA A 97 -10.70 1.94 -4.02
CA ALA A 97 -10.67 1.73 -5.46
C ALA A 97 -11.96 2.21 -6.14
N ASP A 98 -13.13 1.91 -5.56
CA ASP A 98 -14.43 2.43 -6.02
C ASP A 98 -14.44 3.97 -6.00
N ALA A 99 -13.96 4.55 -4.89
CA ALA A 99 -13.86 6.01 -4.74
C ALA A 99 -12.87 6.62 -5.74
N ALA A 100 -11.76 5.95 -6.03
CA ALA A 100 -10.76 6.40 -6.99
C ALA A 100 -11.30 6.39 -8.43
N GLU A 101 -12.04 5.35 -8.82
CA GLU A 101 -12.73 5.31 -10.12
C GLU A 101 -13.79 6.41 -10.22
N ALA A 102 -14.60 6.61 -9.18
CA ALA A 102 -15.63 7.65 -9.14
C ALA A 102 -15.04 9.07 -9.20
N ALA A 103 -13.91 9.31 -8.55
CA ALA A 103 -13.22 10.60 -8.55
C ALA A 103 -12.31 10.81 -9.78
N GLY A 104 -12.13 9.79 -10.62
CA GLY A 104 -11.26 9.86 -11.80
C GLY A 104 -9.77 9.96 -11.47
N VAL A 105 -9.33 9.38 -10.35
CA VAL A 105 -7.92 9.39 -9.94
C VAL A 105 -7.08 8.58 -10.96
N PRO A 106 -6.04 9.17 -11.56
CA PRO A 106 -5.34 8.54 -12.67
C PRO A 106 -4.39 7.42 -12.24
N ARG A 107 -4.05 7.31 -10.95
CA ARG A 107 -3.07 6.34 -10.44
C ARG A 107 -3.49 5.76 -9.09
N PHE A 108 -3.37 4.45 -8.95
CA PHE A 108 -3.63 3.74 -7.70
C PHE A 108 -2.42 2.89 -7.27
N ILE A 109 -2.03 2.92 -6.00
CA ILE A 109 -0.95 2.07 -5.48
C ILE A 109 -1.43 1.35 -4.24
N GLN A 110 -1.19 0.03 -4.18
CA GLN A 110 -1.59 -0.81 -3.07
C GLN A 110 -0.39 -1.49 -2.41
N ILE A 111 -0.34 -1.42 -1.08
CA ILE A 111 0.57 -2.23 -0.28
C ILE A 111 -0.13 -3.54 0.09
N SER A 112 0.38 -4.62 -0.47
CA SER A 112 -0.01 -5.99 -0.18
C SER A 112 1.06 -6.70 0.65
N SER A 113 1.28 -8.00 0.43
CA SER A 113 2.21 -8.84 1.17
C SER A 113 2.77 -9.94 0.28
N THR A 114 4.03 -10.34 0.48
CA THR A 114 4.48 -11.66 0.03
C THR A 114 3.64 -12.77 0.67
N GLY A 115 3.54 -13.92 0.01
CA GLY A 115 2.80 -15.09 0.49
C GLY A 115 1.35 -15.17 0.01
N THR A 116 0.79 -14.10 -0.58
CA THR A 116 -0.53 -14.15 -1.23
C THR A 116 -0.55 -15.15 -2.39
N GLU A 117 0.59 -15.34 -3.07
CA GLU A 117 0.72 -16.36 -4.12
C GLU A 117 0.65 -17.80 -3.58
N LYS A 118 1.20 -18.07 -2.39
CA LYS A 118 1.05 -19.39 -1.74
C LYS A 118 -0.43 -19.66 -1.44
N VAL A 119 -1.13 -18.67 -0.90
CA VAL A 119 -2.58 -18.77 -0.62
C VAL A 119 -3.37 -18.98 -1.90
N ARG A 120 -3.04 -18.28 -3.00
CA ARG A 120 -3.68 -18.49 -4.32
C ARG A 120 -3.57 -19.93 -4.79
N ASN A 121 -2.44 -20.58 -4.52
CA ASN A 121 -2.18 -21.97 -4.89
C ASN A 121 -2.72 -22.99 -3.86
N GLY A 122 -3.60 -22.56 -2.95
CA GLY A 122 -4.22 -23.42 -1.93
C GLY A 122 -3.26 -23.85 -0.83
N GLN A 123 -2.11 -23.18 -0.69
CA GLN A 123 -1.12 -23.50 0.33
C GLN A 123 -1.29 -22.58 1.54
N THR A 124 -1.25 -23.17 2.73
CA THR A 124 -1.04 -22.42 3.97
C THR A 124 0.46 -22.26 4.16
N PRO A 125 1.01 -21.03 4.23
CA PRO A 125 2.43 -20.87 4.53
C PRO A 125 2.75 -21.53 5.88
N ALA A 126 3.61 -22.54 5.88
CA ALA A 126 3.90 -23.33 7.09
C ALA A 126 4.53 -22.51 8.23
N ASP A 127 5.14 -21.38 7.88
CA ASP A 127 5.91 -20.53 8.80
C ASP A 127 5.09 -19.34 9.37
N VAL A 128 3.78 -19.27 9.10
CA VAL A 128 2.95 -18.15 9.59
C VAL A 128 1.92 -18.64 10.60
N PRO A 129 1.66 -17.86 11.67
CA PRO A 129 0.56 -18.12 12.59
C PRO A 129 -0.78 -18.31 11.86
N ALA A 130 -1.69 -19.11 12.40
CA ALA A 130 -2.99 -19.40 11.77
C ALA A 130 -3.82 -18.14 11.49
N ASP A 131 -3.71 -17.13 12.35
CA ASP A 131 -4.37 -15.83 12.18
C ASP A 131 -3.73 -15.00 11.05
N PHE A 132 -2.52 -15.32 10.62
CA PHE A 132 -1.87 -14.68 9.46
C PHE A 132 -2.44 -15.19 8.12
N LEU A 133 -3.07 -16.36 8.08
CA LEU A 133 -3.70 -16.89 6.86
C LEU A 133 -4.87 -15.99 6.41
N GLY A 134 -5.74 -15.59 7.33
CA GLY A 134 -6.86 -14.69 7.02
C GLY A 134 -6.40 -13.33 6.53
N TYR A 135 -5.28 -12.82 7.07
CA TYR A 135 -4.63 -11.61 6.55
C TYR A 135 -4.19 -11.77 5.09
N LEU A 136 -3.52 -12.87 4.76
CA LEU A 136 -3.09 -13.13 3.38
C LEU A 136 -4.27 -13.37 2.43
N GLN A 137 -5.35 -14.00 2.91
CA GLN A 137 -6.59 -14.18 2.14
C GLN A 137 -7.26 -12.83 1.84
N ALA A 138 -7.38 -11.94 2.84
CA ALA A 138 -7.93 -10.60 2.66
C ALA A 138 -7.07 -9.76 1.69
N LYS A 139 -5.75 -9.80 1.83
CA LYS A 139 -4.82 -9.13 0.90
C LYS A 139 -4.94 -9.68 -0.52
N LEU A 140 -5.01 -10.99 -0.68
CA LEU A 140 -5.18 -11.64 -1.99
C LEU A 140 -6.51 -11.23 -2.64
N ALA A 141 -7.61 -11.21 -1.88
CA ALA A 141 -8.91 -10.76 -2.37
C ALA A 141 -8.88 -9.29 -2.82
N ALA A 142 -8.15 -8.43 -2.09
CA ALA A 142 -7.95 -7.03 -2.47
C ALA A 142 -7.11 -6.88 -3.74
N GLU A 143 -6.11 -7.75 -3.95
CA GLU A 143 -5.35 -7.78 -5.21
C GLU A 143 -6.23 -8.22 -6.38
N ASP A 144 -7.03 -9.27 -6.21
CA ASP A 144 -7.89 -9.83 -7.26
C ASP A 144 -8.94 -8.82 -7.73
N ASP A 145 -9.57 -8.09 -6.79
CA ASP A 145 -10.47 -6.99 -7.10
C ASP A 145 -9.77 -5.90 -7.92
N LEU A 146 -8.61 -5.41 -7.44
CA LEU A 146 -7.88 -4.33 -8.10
C LEU A 146 -7.38 -4.72 -9.50
N VAL A 147 -6.91 -5.96 -9.69
CA VAL A 147 -6.45 -6.50 -10.98
C VAL A 147 -7.56 -6.50 -12.02
N ALA A 148 -8.81 -6.76 -11.61
CA ALA A 148 -9.98 -6.78 -12.48
C ALA A 148 -10.44 -5.38 -12.92
N ARG A 149 -9.99 -4.30 -12.26
CA ARG A 149 -10.38 -2.93 -12.54
C ARG A 149 -9.65 -2.30 -13.72
N SER A 150 -10.22 -1.20 -14.21
CA SER A 150 -9.64 -0.38 -15.29
C SER A 150 -8.58 0.62 -14.80
N LEU A 151 -8.46 0.81 -13.48
CA LEU A 151 -7.47 1.69 -12.84
C LEU A 151 -6.04 1.38 -13.30
N ASN A 152 -5.21 2.44 -13.34
CA ASN A 152 -3.78 2.30 -13.48
C ASN A 152 -3.14 1.96 -12.12
N TRP A 153 -3.29 0.72 -11.69
CA TRP A 153 -2.85 0.25 -10.39
C TRP A 153 -1.41 -0.27 -10.39
N THR A 154 -0.73 -0.24 -9.24
CA THR A 154 0.46 -1.05 -8.95
C THR A 154 0.31 -1.65 -7.57
N ILE A 155 0.56 -2.95 -7.48
CA ILE A 155 0.52 -3.69 -6.22
C ILE A 155 1.97 -3.97 -5.84
N VAL A 156 2.38 -3.53 -4.67
CA VAL A 156 3.68 -3.88 -4.08
C VAL A 156 3.45 -4.91 -3.00
N ARG A 157 4.12 -6.05 -3.09
CA ARG A 157 4.17 -7.14 -2.10
C ARG A 157 5.53 -7.07 -1.40
N PRO A 158 5.67 -6.35 -0.27
CA PRO A 158 6.91 -6.38 0.49
C PRO A 158 7.14 -7.76 1.11
N GLY A 159 8.42 -8.10 1.29
CA GLY A 159 8.86 -9.17 2.17
C GLY A 159 8.62 -8.87 3.65
N GLY A 160 9.31 -9.58 4.54
CA GLY A 160 9.23 -9.35 5.98
C GLY A 160 9.58 -7.91 6.38
N LEU A 161 8.66 -7.21 7.03
CA LEU A 161 8.84 -5.78 7.33
C LEU A 161 9.68 -5.52 8.58
N LEU A 162 10.80 -4.82 8.43
CA LEU A 162 11.71 -4.43 9.51
C LEU A 162 11.47 -2.98 9.97
N ASP A 163 11.63 -2.75 11.28
CA ASP A 163 11.65 -1.41 11.90
C ASP A 163 13.11 -0.90 12.06
N GLU A 164 13.90 -1.08 10.99
CA GLU A 164 15.29 -0.64 10.90
C GLU A 164 15.42 0.59 9.98
N PRO A 165 16.52 1.35 10.04
CA PRO A 165 16.81 2.39 9.07
C PRO A 165 16.78 1.85 7.63
N GLY A 166 16.30 2.66 6.69
CA GLY A 166 16.34 2.32 5.27
C GLY A 166 17.77 2.23 4.76
N THR A 167 18.03 1.26 3.89
CA THR A 167 19.31 1.06 3.25
C THR A 167 19.43 1.84 1.94
N GLY A 168 18.30 2.20 1.33
CA GLY A 168 18.22 2.73 -0.04
C GLY A 168 18.50 1.68 -1.13
N MET A 169 18.74 0.42 -0.73
CA MET A 169 19.12 -0.68 -1.61
C MET A 169 18.08 -1.79 -1.56
N VAL A 170 17.46 -2.07 -2.71
CA VAL A 170 16.30 -2.94 -2.83
C VAL A 170 16.46 -3.88 -4.01
N ARG A 171 15.60 -4.90 -4.05
CA ARG A 171 15.33 -5.69 -5.24
C ARG A 171 13.84 -5.66 -5.49
N LEU A 172 13.47 -5.22 -6.70
CA LEU A 172 12.10 -5.18 -7.17
C LEU A 172 11.97 -6.17 -8.34
N SER A 173 11.05 -7.12 -8.24
CA SER A 173 10.84 -8.15 -9.27
C SER A 173 9.37 -8.28 -9.62
N PRO A 174 9.01 -8.72 -10.85
CA PRO A 174 7.65 -9.15 -11.14
C PRO A 174 7.18 -10.20 -10.13
N ALA A 175 5.91 -10.15 -9.75
CA ALA A 175 5.26 -11.11 -8.86
C ALA A 175 3.93 -11.60 -9.45
N GLY A 176 3.49 -12.79 -9.03
CA GLY A 176 2.25 -13.40 -9.51
C GLY A 176 2.41 -14.90 -9.84
N PRO A 177 1.41 -15.50 -10.49
CA PRO A 177 1.37 -16.94 -10.75
C PRO A 177 2.62 -17.47 -11.44
N GLY A 178 3.26 -18.46 -10.81
CA GLY A 178 4.46 -19.13 -11.32
C GLY A 178 5.77 -18.35 -11.18
N LEU A 179 5.76 -17.16 -10.58
CA LEU A 179 6.95 -16.36 -10.34
C LEU A 179 7.54 -16.62 -8.94
N PRO A 180 8.88 -16.67 -8.79
CA PRO A 180 9.50 -16.90 -7.50
C PRO A 180 9.35 -15.68 -6.58
N GLU A 181 8.90 -15.90 -5.34
CA GLU A 181 8.96 -14.92 -4.26
C GLU A 181 10.06 -15.33 -3.28
N ALA A 182 11.12 -14.54 -3.19
CA ALA A 182 12.20 -14.78 -2.23
C ALA A 182 11.68 -14.56 -0.80
N GLN A 183 11.93 -15.51 0.10
CA GLN A 183 11.69 -15.31 1.52
C GLN A 183 12.79 -14.41 2.09
N ALA A 184 12.56 -13.10 2.02
CA ALA A 184 13.49 -12.08 2.52
C ALA A 184 12.73 -10.92 3.16
N SER A 185 13.48 -10.03 3.79
CA SER A 185 12.95 -8.89 4.55
C SER A 185 13.28 -7.57 3.86
N VAL A 186 12.60 -6.50 4.28
CA VAL A 186 12.82 -5.13 3.83
C VAL A 186 12.46 -4.12 4.94
N PRO A 187 13.29 -3.09 5.19
CA PRO A 187 12.93 -1.99 6.06
C PRO A 187 11.68 -1.26 5.57
N ARG A 188 10.78 -0.88 6.48
CA ARG A 188 9.60 -0.06 6.14
C ARG A 188 9.98 1.28 5.47
N ALA A 189 11.16 1.81 5.79
CA ALA A 189 11.72 2.98 5.16
C ALA A 189 12.00 2.78 3.67
N ASP A 190 12.55 1.63 3.29
CA ASP A 190 12.82 1.29 1.89
C ASP A 190 11.53 1.01 1.11
N VAL A 191 10.51 0.44 1.76
CA VAL A 191 9.17 0.34 1.18
C VAL A 191 8.60 1.73 0.88
N ALA A 192 8.66 2.65 1.84
CA ALA A 192 8.22 4.03 1.62
C ALA A 192 9.02 4.74 0.51
N ALA A 193 10.32 4.50 0.40
CA ALA A 193 11.15 5.06 -0.67
C ALA A 193 10.75 4.53 -2.06
N VAL A 194 10.52 3.22 -2.20
CA VAL A 194 10.03 2.62 -3.45
C VAL A 194 8.65 3.14 -3.82
N LEU A 195 7.73 3.27 -2.86
CA LEU A 195 6.41 3.84 -3.12
C LEU A 195 6.52 5.29 -3.61
N ALA A 196 7.38 6.11 -2.99
CA ALA A 196 7.60 7.49 -3.43
C ALA A 196 8.11 7.55 -4.87
N GLU A 197 9.09 6.72 -5.23
CA GLU A 197 9.63 6.64 -6.60
C GLU A 197 8.60 6.13 -7.62
N LEU A 198 7.78 5.14 -7.27
CA LEU A 198 6.68 4.67 -8.12
C LEU A 198 5.62 5.75 -8.36
N ILE A 199 5.36 6.59 -7.36
CA ILE A 199 4.43 7.73 -7.43
C ILE A 199 4.98 8.80 -8.39
N THR A 200 6.24 9.20 -8.22
CA THR A 200 6.83 10.32 -8.97
C THR A 200 7.21 9.96 -10.39
N SER A 201 7.68 8.74 -10.64
CA SER A 201 8.05 8.26 -11.98
C SER A 201 6.84 7.81 -12.81
N GLY A 202 5.73 7.43 -12.16
CA GLY A 202 4.59 6.80 -12.83
C GLY A 202 4.86 5.37 -13.33
N ALA A 203 6.02 4.80 -13.00
CA ALA A 203 6.45 3.49 -13.46
C ALA A 203 5.56 2.34 -12.96
N ALA A 204 5.73 1.18 -13.59
CA ALA A 204 5.07 -0.08 -13.29
C ALA A 204 3.52 -0.08 -13.40
N PRO A 205 2.91 0.57 -14.41
CA PRO A 205 1.46 0.55 -14.57
C PRO A 205 0.95 -0.88 -14.76
N ARG A 206 -0.10 -1.24 -14.01
CA ARG A 206 -0.72 -2.58 -14.00
C ARG A 206 0.32 -3.70 -13.79
N ARG A 207 1.09 -3.57 -12.72
CA ARG A 207 2.10 -4.57 -12.29
C ARG A 207 1.92 -4.94 -10.83
N VAL A 208 2.16 -6.23 -10.54
CA VAL A 208 2.37 -6.74 -9.20
C VAL A 208 3.88 -6.93 -9.03
N LEU A 209 4.43 -6.36 -7.97
CA LEU A 209 5.86 -6.29 -7.74
C LEU A 209 6.19 -6.87 -6.36
N HIS A 210 7.18 -7.75 -6.30
CA HIS A 210 7.74 -8.23 -5.05
C HIS A 210 8.94 -7.35 -4.65
N LEU A 211 8.97 -6.93 -3.39
CA LEU A 211 9.97 -6.00 -2.87
C LEU A 211 10.68 -6.57 -1.65
N VAL A 212 12.01 -6.70 -1.74
CA VAL A 212 12.89 -7.11 -0.64
C VAL A 212 14.13 -6.22 -0.61
N THR A 213 14.92 -6.27 0.46
CA THR A 213 16.28 -5.71 0.45
C THR A 213 17.13 -6.36 -0.65
N GLY A 214 17.95 -5.57 -1.31
CA GLY A 214 18.76 -6.01 -2.44
C GLY A 214 19.95 -5.10 -2.70
N ASP A 215 20.42 -5.10 -3.95
CA ASP A 215 21.70 -4.50 -4.34
C ASP A 215 21.53 -3.32 -5.31
N ASP A 216 20.29 -3.02 -5.73
CA ASP A 216 19.98 -1.92 -6.63
C ASP A 216 19.49 -0.71 -5.82
N SER A 217 19.89 0.50 -6.21
CA SER A 217 19.28 1.70 -5.63
C SER A 217 17.79 1.74 -5.96
N VAL A 218 16.97 2.32 -5.08
CA VAL A 218 15.52 2.47 -5.29
C VAL A 218 15.18 3.00 -6.69
N THR A 219 15.84 4.08 -7.12
CA THR A 219 15.63 4.67 -8.44
C THR A 219 15.96 3.70 -9.58
N THR A 220 17.07 2.95 -9.47
CA THR A 220 17.45 1.94 -10.48
C THR A 220 16.43 0.80 -10.54
N ALA A 221 16.02 0.30 -9.38
CA ALA A 221 15.07 -0.81 -9.27
C ALA A 221 13.70 -0.44 -9.84
N VAL A 222 13.21 0.79 -9.61
CA VAL A 222 11.93 1.27 -10.16
C VAL A 222 12.03 1.57 -11.66
N ALA A 223 13.13 2.17 -12.12
CA ALA A 223 13.33 2.50 -13.53
C ALA A 223 13.31 1.27 -14.46
N ALA A 224 13.60 0.08 -13.94
CA ALA A 224 13.47 -1.18 -14.68
C ALA A 224 12.02 -1.53 -15.09
N PHE A 225 11.02 -0.79 -14.58
CA PHE A 225 9.60 -0.99 -14.86
C PHE A 225 8.92 0.24 -15.48
N ALA A 226 9.68 1.19 -16.01
CA ALA A 226 9.18 2.38 -16.71
C ALA A 226 8.44 2.05 -18.01
#